data_AF-A0A0F8X720-F1
#
_entry.id   AF-A0A0F8X720-F1
#
_cell.length_a   1.000
_cell.length_b   1.000
_cell.length_c   1.000
_cell.angle_alpha   90.00
_cell.angle_beta   90.00
_cell.angle_gamma   90.00
#
_symmetry.space_group_name_H-M   'P 1'
#
loop_
_entity.id
_entity.type
_entity.pdbx_description
1 polymer ?
#
loop_
_entity_poly.entity_id
_entity_poly.type
_entity_poly.pdbx_seq_one_letter_code
_entity_poly.pdbx_strand_id
1 'polypeptide(L)'
;TQKKAKREINTMPQWAGSCWYYLRFLDPKNEKQAWSEDLEKYWMPVDLYVGGAEHAVLHLLYARFWHKVFYDLNLVSTKEPFKKYRYQGLVTAPSYRIEKGGYISEADVEKNNGDLTYDGKKVITQIEKMAKSKLNGITPDEMVEEYGADALRLYEMFMGPFDKEKIWNTDAVSGCKRFLNRFFDMVHSEKVTSENTFEASKLSHNLVYIVTKEIENMQFNTAIAHLMEFINSFTKLEKYPSQALKMAIQMLYPFAPHISEELWRYLGETNTLTFTSIPEIDLKYLQEDQKTYVIQVNGKLRARIDLAKEITKDEILEIAKKIPQIQKHLTGDIIKTIFVPEKLLNIVVKKN
;
A
#
# COMPACT_ATOMS: atom_id res chain seq x y z
N THR A 1 -38.12 -33.64 34.40
CA THR A 1 -37.92 -34.75 35.36
C THR A 1 -37.82 -34.30 36.83
N GLN A 2 -37.63 -33.00 37.15
CA GLN A 2 -37.45 -32.47 38.53
C GLN A 2 -36.38 -33.22 39.38
N LYS A 3 -35.55 -34.04 38.74
CA LYS A 3 -34.46 -34.78 39.39
C LYS A 3 -33.29 -33.84 39.62
N LYS A 4 -32.57 -34.05 40.73
CA LYS A 4 -31.32 -33.35 41.02
C LYS A 4 -30.30 -33.63 39.91
N ALA A 5 -29.67 -32.58 39.41
CA ALA A 5 -28.64 -32.65 38.37
C ALA A 5 -27.44 -31.76 38.74
N LYS A 6 -26.30 -31.97 38.08
CA LYS A 6 -25.12 -31.12 38.17
C LYS A 6 -24.84 -30.51 36.79
N ARG A 7 -24.50 -29.22 36.76
CA ARG A 7 -24.04 -28.54 35.54
C ARG A 7 -22.63 -29.00 35.21
N GLU A 8 -22.30 -28.99 33.92
CA GLU A 8 -20.91 -29.10 33.46
C GLU A 8 -20.08 -27.94 34.05
N ILE A 9 -18.86 -28.24 34.47
CA ILE A 9 -17.91 -27.28 35.05
C ILE A 9 -16.77 -26.93 34.09
N ASN A 10 -16.60 -27.72 33.03
CA ASN A 10 -15.69 -27.41 31.94
C ASN A 10 -16.18 -26.20 31.15
N THR A 11 -15.25 -25.32 30.78
CA THR A 11 -15.53 -24.19 29.90
C THR A 11 -15.18 -24.53 28.46
N MET A 12 -15.90 -23.92 27.52
CA MET A 12 -15.49 -23.95 26.13
C MET A 12 -14.15 -23.22 25.96
N PRO A 13 -13.27 -23.69 25.07
CA PRO A 13 -12.01 -23.02 24.84
C PRO A 13 -12.22 -21.67 24.12
N GLN A 14 -11.24 -20.76 24.20
CA GLN A 14 -11.37 -19.38 23.68
C GLN A 14 -11.78 -19.30 22.20
N TRP A 15 -11.40 -20.29 21.39
CA TRP A 15 -11.72 -20.36 19.97
C TRP A 15 -13.19 -20.69 19.68
N ALA A 16 -13.97 -21.17 20.66
CA ALA A 16 -15.40 -21.45 20.46
C ALA A 16 -16.18 -20.20 20.00
N GLY A 17 -15.79 -19.01 20.45
CA GLY A 17 -16.38 -17.75 19.97
C GLY A 17 -15.83 -17.29 18.61
N SER A 18 -14.52 -17.44 18.39
CA SER A 18 -13.88 -16.94 17.16
C SER A 18 -14.28 -17.75 15.92
N CYS A 19 -14.84 -18.95 16.06
CA CYS A 19 -15.22 -19.76 14.88
C CYS A 19 -16.45 -19.24 14.12
N TRP A 20 -17.22 -18.30 14.68
CA TRP A 20 -18.49 -17.86 14.07
C TRP A 20 -18.81 -16.37 14.29
N TYR A 21 -17.91 -15.61 14.90
CA TYR A 21 -18.11 -14.18 15.18
C TYR A 21 -18.47 -13.34 13.94
N TYR A 22 -17.97 -13.71 12.75
CA TYR A 22 -18.28 -13.03 11.49
C TYR A 22 -19.77 -13.13 11.13
N LEU A 23 -20.47 -14.21 11.51
CA LEU A 23 -21.93 -14.32 11.39
C LEU A 23 -22.63 -13.44 12.43
N ARG A 24 -22.10 -13.38 13.66
CA ARG A 24 -22.69 -12.55 14.71
C ARG A 24 -22.60 -11.05 14.40
N PHE A 25 -21.57 -10.61 13.68
CA PHE A 25 -21.46 -9.21 13.24
C PHE A 25 -22.58 -8.77 12.29
N LEU A 26 -23.22 -9.70 11.60
CA LEU A 26 -24.33 -9.39 10.70
C LEU A 26 -25.56 -8.91 11.48
N ASP A 27 -25.74 -9.42 12.71
CA ASP A 27 -26.90 -9.13 13.55
C ASP A 27 -26.54 -9.16 15.06
N PRO A 28 -25.70 -8.22 15.54
CA PRO A 28 -25.07 -8.32 16.85
C PRO A 28 -26.02 -8.09 18.02
N LYS A 29 -27.19 -7.47 17.78
CA LYS A 29 -28.18 -7.10 18.80
C LYS A 29 -29.36 -8.06 18.89
N ASN A 30 -29.38 -9.14 18.09
CA ASN A 30 -30.48 -10.09 18.13
C ASN A 30 -30.42 -10.97 19.37
N GLU A 31 -31.40 -10.82 20.25
CA GLU A 31 -31.50 -11.56 21.52
C GLU A 31 -32.27 -12.88 21.37
N LYS A 32 -32.91 -13.12 20.22
CA LYS A 32 -33.77 -14.29 19.98
C LYS A 32 -33.06 -15.38 19.18
N GLN A 33 -32.08 -15.02 18.37
CA GLN A 33 -31.35 -15.91 17.47
C GLN A 33 -29.86 -15.54 17.45
N ALA A 34 -29.04 -16.47 16.95
CA ALA A 34 -27.62 -16.23 16.77
C ALA A 34 -27.35 -15.17 15.66
N TRP A 35 -28.12 -15.20 14.57
CA TRP A 35 -28.18 -14.21 13.50
C TRP A 35 -29.50 -14.34 12.72
N SER A 36 -29.91 -13.28 12.01
CA SER A 36 -31.03 -13.30 11.06
C SER A 36 -30.65 -14.01 9.75
N GLU A 37 -31.56 -14.82 9.21
CA GLU A 37 -31.38 -15.48 7.90
C GLU A 37 -31.28 -14.47 6.74
N ASP A 38 -32.08 -13.40 6.77
CA ASP A 38 -32.07 -12.40 5.70
C ASP A 38 -30.75 -11.61 5.67
N LEU A 39 -30.23 -11.26 6.85
CA LEU A 39 -28.95 -10.54 6.97
C LEU A 39 -27.77 -11.46 6.63
N GLU A 40 -27.86 -12.75 6.97
CA GLU A 40 -26.88 -13.74 6.54
C GLU A 40 -26.80 -13.84 5.02
N LYS A 41 -27.93 -14.03 4.34
CA LYS A 41 -27.98 -14.13 2.88
C LYS A 41 -27.51 -12.87 2.17
N TYR A 42 -27.75 -11.71 2.77
CA TYR A 42 -27.34 -10.42 2.20
C TYR A 42 -25.81 -10.21 2.27
N TRP A 43 -25.21 -10.46 3.43
CA TRP A 43 -23.79 -10.14 3.67
C TRP A 43 -22.82 -11.29 3.36
N MET A 44 -23.29 -12.54 3.40
CA MET A 44 -22.42 -13.70 3.20
C MET A 44 -22.29 -14.09 1.72
N PRO A 45 -21.13 -14.64 1.32
CA PRO A 45 -19.93 -14.86 2.12
C PRO A 45 -19.05 -13.61 2.20
N VAL A 46 -18.22 -13.51 3.25
CA VAL A 46 -17.25 -12.42 3.43
C VAL A 46 -16.32 -12.35 2.20
N ASP A 47 -16.28 -11.21 1.53
CA ASP A 47 -15.51 -11.04 0.29
C ASP A 47 -14.00 -11.16 0.50
N LEU A 48 -13.49 -10.47 1.52
CA LEU A 48 -12.07 -10.43 1.84
C LEU A 48 -11.86 -10.60 3.34
N TYR A 49 -11.23 -11.71 3.73
CA TYR A 49 -10.78 -11.96 5.09
C TYR A 49 -9.29 -11.67 5.20
N VAL A 50 -8.92 -10.76 6.10
CA VAL A 50 -7.54 -10.37 6.38
C VAL A 50 -7.12 -10.85 7.75
N GLY A 51 -6.01 -11.58 7.85
CA GLY A 51 -5.49 -12.06 9.13
C GLY A 51 -4.15 -12.75 8.99
N GLY A 52 -3.32 -12.72 10.04
CA GLY A 52 -1.95 -13.21 9.98
C GLY A 52 -1.87 -14.71 9.66
N ALA A 53 -0.77 -15.13 9.02
CA ALA A 53 -0.55 -16.52 8.62
C ALA A 53 -0.56 -17.49 9.82
N GLU A 54 -0.27 -17.00 11.03
CA GLU A 54 -0.37 -17.78 12.27
C GLU A 54 -1.76 -18.36 12.53
N HIS A 55 -2.82 -17.78 11.94
CA HIS A 55 -4.19 -18.22 12.14
C HIS A 55 -4.66 -19.25 11.10
N ALA A 56 -3.81 -19.61 10.13
CA ALA A 56 -4.21 -20.46 9.02
C ALA A 56 -4.59 -21.89 9.44
N VAL A 57 -3.89 -22.47 10.42
CA VAL A 57 -4.05 -23.89 10.80
C VAL A 57 -5.07 -24.09 11.94
N LEU A 58 -5.34 -23.05 12.74
CA LEU A 58 -6.29 -23.12 13.86
C LEU A 58 -7.59 -22.43 13.51
N HIS A 59 -7.63 -21.12 13.71
CA HIS A 59 -8.84 -20.32 13.60
C HIS A 59 -9.53 -20.47 12.25
N LEU A 60 -8.81 -20.37 11.12
CA LEU A 60 -9.42 -20.52 9.80
C LEU A 60 -9.98 -21.92 9.56
N LEU A 61 -9.30 -22.95 10.06
CA LEU A 61 -9.80 -24.32 9.95
C LEU A 61 -11.10 -24.49 10.75
N TYR A 62 -11.12 -24.04 12.00
CA TYR A 62 -12.31 -24.17 12.84
C TYR A 62 -13.47 -23.29 12.38
N ALA A 63 -13.20 -22.07 11.89
CA ALA A 63 -14.23 -21.22 11.32
C ALA A 63 -14.91 -21.88 10.11
N ARG A 64 -14.12 -22.51 9.23
CA ARG A 64 -14.65 -23.28 8.08
C ARG A 64 -15.38 -24.53 8.51
N PHE A 65 -14.85 -25.28 9.47
CA PHE A 65 -15.49 -26.48 10.02
C PHE A 65 -16.89 -26.15 10.57
N TRP A 66 -16.99 -25.15 11.46
CA TRP A 66 -18.26 -24.75 12.04
C TRP A 66 -19.22 -24.16 11.00
N HIS A 67 -18.71 -23.40 10.02
CA HIS A 67 -19.55 -22.92 8.91
C HIS A 67 -20.19 -24.07 8.13
N LYS A 68 -19.45 -25.18 7.91
CA LYS A 68 -20.01 -26.38 7.26
C LYS A 68 -21.04 -27.08 8.11
N VAL A 69 -20.81 -27.19 9.41
CA VAL A 69 -21.83 -27.71 10.35
C VAL A 69 -23.10 -26.86 10.26
N PHE A 70 -22.98 -25.54 10.24
CA PHE A 70 -24.12 -24.65 10.10
C PHE A 70 -24.80 -24.77 8.73
N TYR A 71 -24.02 -25.00 7.67
CA TYR A 71 -24.55 -25.24 6.33
C TYR A 71 -25.36 -26.54 6.27
N ASP A 72 -24.85 -27.62 6.87
CA ASP A 72 -25.54 -28.91 6.95
C ASP A 72 -26.84 -28.82 7.78
N LEU A 73 -26.89 -27.88 8.74
CA LEU A 73 -28.08 -27.55 9.53
C LEU A 73 -29.01 -26.52 8.86
N ASN A 74 -28.70 -26.06 7.64
CA ASN A 74 -29.41 -25.00 6.90
C ASN A 74 -29.49 -23.65 7.65
N LEU A 75 -28.48 -23.31 8.43
CA LEU A 75 -28.40 -22.05 9.18
C LEU A 75 -27.62 -20.94 8.45
N VAL A 76 -26.88 -21.30 7.41
CA VAL A 76 -26.13 -20.39 6.54
C VAL A 76 -26.37 -20.75 5.07
N SER A 77 -26.35 -19.77 4.19
CA SER A 77 -26.65 -19.93 2.76
C SER A 77 -25.45 -20.37 1.93
N THR A 78 -24.24 -20.24 2.46
CA THR A 78 -22.98 -20.55 1.76
C THR A 78 -22.21 -21.71 2.40
N LYS A 79 -21.45 -22.46 1.60
CA LYS A 79 -20.66 -23.62 2.07
C LYS A 79 -19.29 -23.23 2.67
N GLU A 80 -18.79 -22.04 2.36
CA GLU A 80 -17.52 -21.50 2.85
C GLU A 80 -17.73 -20.04 3.30
N PRO A 81 -17.14 -19.63 4.44
CA PRO A 81 -17.40 -18.32 5.02
C PRO A 81 -16.65 -17.16 4.33
N PHE A 82 -15.53 -17.44 3.65
CA PHE A 82 -14.61 -16.42 3.12
C PHE A 82 -14.33 -16.69 1.63
N LYS A 83 -14.59 -15.72 0.75
CA LYS A 83 -14.27 -15.83 -0.70
C LYS A 83 -12.77 -15.72 -0.96
N LYS A 84 -12.12 -14.74 -0.33
CA LYS A 84 -10.69 -14.45 -0.49
C LYS A 84 -10.04 -14.31 0.88
N TYR A 85 -8.93 -15.00 1.08
CA TYR A 85 -8.06 -14.81 2.25
C TYR A 85 -6.77 -14.09 1.82
N ARG A 86 -6.35 -13.13 2.64
CA ARG A 86 -5.08 -12.41 2.49
C ARG A 86 -4.41 -12.32 3.84
N TYR A 87 -3.18 -12.81 3.93
CA TYR A 87 -2.39 -12.69 5.14
C TYR A 87 -1.52 -11.45 5.08
N GLN A 88 -1.47 -10.71 6.19
CA GLN A 88 -0.45 -9.69 6.39
C GLN A 88 0.84 -10.34 6.86
N GLY A 89 1.97 -9.77 6.45
CA GLY A 89 3.26 -10.11 7.04
C GLY A 89 3.44 -9.49 8.43
N LEU A 90 4.34 -10.07 9.22
CA LEU A 90 4.61 -9.62 10.58
C LEU A 90 5.36 -8.29 10.59
N VAL A 91 5.05 -7.45 11.59
CA VAL A 91 5.90 -6.33 11.96
C VAL A 91 6.85 -6.77 13.06
N THR A 92 8.12 -6.55 12.83
CA THR A 92 9.23 -6.94 13.71
C THR A 92 9.98 -5.70 14.17
N ALA A 93 10.69 -5.82 15.30
CA ALA A 93 11.57 -4.79 15.81
C ALA A 93 12.80 -5.41 16.46
N PRO A 94 13.92 -4.67 16.53
CA PRO A 94 15.07 -5.05 17.33
C PRO A 94 14.66 -5.35 18.78
N SER A 95 15.06 -6.51 19.30
CA SER A 95 14.99 -6.85 20.71
C SER A 95 16.40 -6.94 21.28
N TYR A 96 16.53 -6.62 22.57
CA TYR A 96 17.82 -6.50 23.25
C TYR A 96 17.85 -7.44 24.45
N ARG A 97 18.92 -8.23 24.58
CA ARG A 97 19.07 -9.22 25.67
C ARG A 97 20.53 -9.40 26.07
N ILE A 98 20.78 -9.69 27.35
CA ILE A 98 22.09 -10.19 27.82
C ILE A 98 22.16 -11.72 27.73
N GLU A 99 23.34 -12.30 27.48
CA GLU A 99 23.54 -13.73 27.16
C GLU A 99 22.89 -14.71 28.16
N LYS A 100 22.80 -14.34 29.44
CA LYS A 100 22.18 -15.13 30.52
C LYS A 100 21.09 -14.38 31.29
N GLY A 101 20.37 -13.46 30.65
CA GLY A 101 19.31 -12.68 31.32
C GLY A 101 18.09 -12.39 30.45
N GLY A 102 17.20 -11.55 30.99
CA GLY A 102 15.95 -11.16 30.36
C GLY A 102 16.12 -10.13 29.24
N TYR A 103 15.00 -9.84 28.58
CA TYR A 103 14.90 -8.75 27.62
C TYR A 103 15.10 -7.39 28.31
N ILE A 104 15.67 -6.45 27.57
CA ILE A 104 16.02 -5.09 28.01
C ILE A 104 15.28 -4.11 27.10
N SER A 105 14.79 -3.01 27.66
CA SER A 105 14.19 -1.93 26.88
C SER A 105 15.24 -1.23 26.04
N GLU A 106 14.90 -0.81 24.82
CA GLU A 106 15.81 -0.03 23.97
C GLU A 106 16.31 1.24 24.67
N ALA A 107 15.46 1.89 25.47
CA ALA A 107 15.80 3.09 26.23
C ALA A 107 16.93 2.88 27.26
N ASP A 108 17.15 1.64 27.70
CA ASP A 108 18.19 1.31 28.67
C ASP A 108 19.49 0.84 28.00
N VAL A 109 19.50 0.67 26.66
CA VAL A 109 20.68 0.21 25.93
C VAL A 109 21.59 1.39 25.62
N GLU A 110 22.83 1.31 26.10
CA GLU A 110 23.87 2.30 25.86
C GLU A 110 24.71 1.93 24.64
N LYS A 111 25.14 2.93 23.87
CA LYS A 111 26.07 2.76 22.76
C LYS A 111 27.46 3.25 23.15
N ASN A 112 28.39 2.32 23.36
CA ASN A 112 29.75 2.58 23.80
C ASN A 112 30.75 2.07 22.75
N ASN A 113 31.49 2.97 22.10
CA ASN A 113 32.50 2.64 21.07
C ASN A 113 31.99 1.73 19.93
N GLY A 114 30.70 1.84 19.58
CA GLY A 114 30.07 1.03 18.53
C GLY A 114 29.47 -0.29 19.03
N ASP A 115 29.79 -0.72 20.25
CA ASP A 115 29.13 -1.84 20.92
C ASP A 115 27.88 -1.35 21.68
N LEU A 116 26.85 -2.20 21.72
CA LEU A 116 25.67 -2.01 22.54
C LEU A 116 25.86 -2.70 23.88
N THR A 117 25.65 -1.96 24.97
CA THR A 117 25.87 -2.43 26.34
C THR A 117 24.72 -2.06 27.27
N TYR A 118 24.53 -2.86 28.32
CA TYR A 118 23.63 -2.58 29.44
C TYR A 118 24.35 -2.99 30.73
N ASP A 119 24.47 -2.07 31.70
CA ASP A 119 25.26 -2.26 32.93
C ASP A 119 26.69 -2.79 32.65
N GLY A 120 27.35 -2.25 31.62
CA GLY A 120 28.70 -2.65 31.20
C GLY A 120 28.80 -4.06 30.58
N LYS A 121 27.67 -4.77 30.39
CA LYS A 121 27.61 -6.07 29.72
C LYS A 121 27.20 -5.92 28.27
N LYS A 122 27.76 -6.75 27.39
CA LYS A 122 27.41 -6.76 25.98
C LYS A 122 25.95 -7.18 25.78
N VAL A 123 25.25 -6.43 24.95
CA VAL A 123 23.87 -6.70 24.54
C VAL A 123 23.87 -7.48 23.22
N ILE A 124 23.01 -8.49 23.15
CA ILE A 124 22.69 -9.25 21.94
C ILE A 124 21.45 -8.63 21.33
N THR A 125 21.54 -8.21 20.07
CA THR A 125 20.42 -7.69 19.28
C THR A 125 19.88 -8.77 18.35
N GLN A 126 18.55 -8.92 18.29
CA GLN A 126 17.87 -9.82 17.36
C GLN A 126 16.67 -9.10 16.74
N ILE A 127 16.28 -9.49 15.53
CA ILE A 127 15.03 -9.00 14.92
C ILE A 127 13.94 -10.01 15.25
N GLU A 128 12.91 -9.55 15.96
CA GLU A 128 11.85 -10.44 16.46
C GLU A 128 10.46 -9.82 16.28
N LYS A 129 9.42 -10.68 16.22
CA LYS A 129 8.02 -10.25 16.32
C LYS A 129 7.85 -9.38 17.58
N MET A 130 7.22 -8.22 17.42
CA MET A 130 6.93 -7.31 18.52
C MET A 130 6.08 -8.02 19.58
N ALA A 131 6.52 -7.97 20.83
CA ALA A 131 5.78 -8.53 21.95
C ALA A 131 6.14 -7.81 23.26
N LYS A 132 5.14 -7.63 24.14
CA LYS A 132 5.35 -7.04 25.47
C LYS A 132 6.43 -7.77 26.28
N SER A 133 6.49 -9.10 26.18
CA SER A 133 7.49 -9.92 26.86
C SER A 133 8.93 -9.71 26.36
N LYS A 134 9.09 -9.09 25.18
CA LYS A 134 10.40 -8.84 24.54
C LYS A 134 10.88 -7.39 24.67
N LEU A 135 10.05 -6.51 25.26
CA LEU A 135 10.33 -5.08 25.42
C LEU A 135 10.72 -4.37 24.11
N ASN A 136 10.24 -4.87 22.98
CA ASN A 136 10.47 -4.31 21.63
C ASN A 136 9.17 -3.84 20.95
N GLY A 137 8.08 -3.72 21.73
CA GLY A 137 6.80 -3.27 21.23
C GLY A 137 6.78 -1.74 21.12
N ILE A 138 6.20 -1.25 20.04
CA ILE A 138 6.00 0.19 19.82
C ILE A 138 4.52 0.48 19.98
N THR A 139 4.21 1.48 20.79
CA THR A 139 2.83 1.80 21.13
C THR A 139 2.24 2.72 20.04
N PRO A 140 1.12 2.35 19.39
CA PRO A 140 0.48 3.21 18.41
C PRO A 140 0.13 4.59 18.96
N ASP A 141 -0.28 4.69 20.22
CA ASP A 141 -0.66 5.95 20.86
C ASP A 141 0.49 6.97 20.88
N GLU A 142 1.72 6.54 21.18
CA GLU A 142 2.91 7.40 21.16
C GLU A 142 3.20 7.91 19.74
N MET A 143 3.07 7.04 18.74
CA MET A 143 3.25 7.43 17.34
C MET A 143 2.16 8.37 16.85
N VAL A 144 0.91 8.19 17.31
CA VAL A 144 -0.20 9.09 16.97
C VAL A 144 -0.01 10.45 17.62
N GLU A 145 0.40 10.52 18.87
CA GLU A 145 0.65 11.79 19.58
C GLU A 145 1.78 12.58 18.90
N GLU A 146 2.87 11.92 18.52
CA GLU A 146 4.04 12.58 17.93
C GLU A 146 3.86 12.94 16.45
N TYR A 147 3.31 12.00 15.66
CA TYR A 147 3.28 12.11 14.20
C TYR A 147 1.88 12.33 13.61
N GLY A 148 0.82 12.00 14.35
CA GLY A 148 -0.56 11.98 13.88
C GLY A 148 -0.97 10.62 13.31
N ALA A 149 -2.26 10.28 13.45
CA ALA A 149 -2.81 8.99 13.02
C ALA A 149 -2.62 8.72 11.53
N ASP A 150 -2.73 9.73 10.68
CA ASP A 150 -2.55 9.57 9.23
C ASP A 150 -1.10 9.25 8.85
N ALA A 151 -0.12 9.84 9.53
CA ALA A 151 1.29 9.53 9.29
C ALA A 151 1.61 8.09 9.67
N LEU A 152 1.08 7.61 10.80
CA LEU A 152 1.19 6.22 11.24
C LEU A 152 0.56 5.25 10.23
N ARG A 153 -0.71 5.49 9.86
CA ARG A 153 -1.44 4.64 8.90
C ARG A 153 -0.73 4.57 7.54
N LEU A 154 -0.30 5.71 7.03
CA LEU A 154 0.43 5.78 5.78
C LEU A 154 1.73 4.98 5.87
N TYR A 155 2.47 5.13 6.97
CA TYR A 155 3.70 4.38 7.20
C TYR A 155 3.47 2.87 7.19
N GLU A 156 2.51 2.36 7.98
CA GLU A 156 2.21 0.93 8.06
C GLU A 156 1.89 0.32 6.68
N MET A 157 1.18 1.08 5.83
CA MET A 157 0.83 0.67 4.48
C MET A 157 1.98 0.86 3.47
N PHE A 158 2.97 1.70 3.78
CA PHE A 158 4.09 2.05 2.90
C PHE A 158 5.36 1.21 3.13
N MET A 159 5.54 0.65 4.33
CA MET A 159 6.75 -0.08 4.76
C MET A 159 7.20 -1.22 3.82
N GLY A 160 6.28 -1.76 3.00
CA GLY A 160 6.59 -2.78 2.01
C GLY A 160 5.35 -3.56 1.58
N PRO A 161 5.50 -4.60 0.75
CA PRO A 161 4.38 -5.41 0.29
C PRO A 161 3.58 -5.99 1.45
N PHE A 162 2.25 -5.94 1.36
CA PHE A 162 1.33 -6.27 2.46
C PHE A 162 1.60 -7.64 3.12
N ASP A 163 1.95 -8.65 2.32
CA ASP A 163 2.15 -10.04 2.74
C ASP A 163 3.57 -10.36 3.28
N LYS A 164 4.51 -9.41 3.22
CA LYS A 164 5.91 -9.63 3.65
C LYS A 164 6.15 -9.15 5.07
N GLU A 165 7.07 -9.84 5.75
CA GLU A 165 7.60 -9.37 7.03
C GLU A 165 8.30 -8.02 6.84
N LYS A 166 8.12 -7.13 7.82
CA LYS A 166 8.64 -5.76 7.79
C LYS A 166 9.34 -5.47 9.11
N ILE A 167 10.47 -4.78 9.03
CA ILE A 167 11.18 -4.26 10.21
C ILE A 167 10.67 -2.84 10.44
N TRP A 168 10.22 -2.57 11.65
CA TRP A 168 9.80 -1.23 12.05
C TRP A 168 10.98 -0.25 12.07
N ASN A 169 10.72 0.97 11.62
CA ASN A 169 11.64 2.09 11.59
C ASN A 169 10.87 3.39 11.90
N THR A 170 11.01 3.90 13.13
CA THR A 170 10.35 5.13 13.59
C THR A 170 10.76 6.34 12.75
N ASP A 171 12.02 6.43 12.30
CA ASP A 171 12.49 7.55 11.48
C ASP A 171 11.71 7.68 10.17
N ALA A 172 11.21 6.56 9.64
CA ALA A 172 10.43 6.54 8.40
C ALA A 172 8.99 7.07 8.58
N VAL A 173 8.44 7.07 9.79
CA VAL A 173 7.14 7.71 10.11
C VAL A 173 7.22 9.22 9.88
N SER A 174 8.35 9.83 10.27
CA SER A 174 8.60 11.26 10.01
C SER A 174 8.57 11.60 8.50
N GLY A 175 9.02 10.67 7.65
CA GLY A 175 8.96 10.79 6.19
C GLY A 175 7.52 10.83 5.67
N CYS A 176 6.64 10.01 6.23
CA CYS A 176 5.22 9.99 5.93
C CYS A 176 4.56 11.32 6.34
N LYS A 177 4.86 11.83 7.53
CA LYS A 177 4.39 13.16 7.99
C LYS A 177 4.83 14.28 7.04
N ARG A 178 6.12 14.31 6.64
CA ARG A 178 6.62 15.29 5.65
C ARG A 178 5.90 15.19 4.32
N PHE A 179 5.60 13.99 3.85
CA PHE A 179 4.83 13.80 2.62
C PHE A 179 3.39 14.33 2.74
N LEU A 180 2.70 14.08 3.86
CA LEU A 180 1.36 14.62 4.11
C LEU A 180 1.37 16.16 4.16
N ASN A 181 2.39 16.77 4.78
CA ASN A 181 2.56 18.22 4.76
C ASN A 181 2.72 18.77 3.34
N ARG A 182 3.39 18.06 2.44
CA ARG A 182 3.49 18.49 1.03
C ARG A 182 2.14 18.49 0.32
N PHE A 183 1.23 17.56 0.64
CA PHE A 183 -0.15 17.60 0.16
C PHE A 183 -0.90 18.82 0.70
N PHE A 184 -0.74 19.08 2.00
CA PHE A 184 -1.31 20.24 2.65
C PHE A 184 -0.86 21.54 1.99
N ASP A 185 0.46 21.73 1.85
CA ASP A 185 1.06 22.92 1.23
C ASP A 185 0.63 23.08 -0.24
N MET A 186 0.52 21.97 -0.98
CA MET A 186 0.09 21.98 -2.38
C MET A 186 -1.35 22.48 -2.53
N VAL A 187 -2.25 22.06 -1.64
CA VAL A 187 -3.67 22.48 -1.64
C VAL A 187 -3.86 23.91 -1.13
N HIS A 188 -2.96 24.39 -0.27
CA HIS A 188 -2.98 25.78 0.24
C HIS A 188 -2.17 26.76 -0.63
N SER A 189 -1.62 26.30 -1.75
CA SER A 189 -0.79 27.13 -2.62
C SER A 189 -1.61 28.18 -3.37
N GLU A 190 -1.02 29.36 -3.60
CA GLU A 190 -1.59 30.39 -4.49
C GLU A 190 -1.74 29.93 -5.95
N LYS A 191 -1.09 28.82 -6.33
CA LYS A 191 -1.23 28.21 -7.65
C LYS A 191 -2.58 27.52 -7.86
N VAL A 192 -3.37 27.32 -6.80
CA VAL A 192 -4.67 26.66 -6.89
C VAL A 192 -5.64 27.50 -7.70
N THR A 193 -6.29 26.86 -8.68
CA THR A 193 -7.20 27.54 -9.62
C THR A 193 -8.35 26.62 -10.03
N SER A 194 -9.45 27.19 -10.52
CA SER A 194 -10.53 26.44 -11.16
C SER A 194 -10.24 26.06 -12.62
N GLU A 195 -9.22 26.65 -13.24
CA GLU A 195 -8.87 26.40 -14.64
C GLU A 195 -8.12 25.07 -14.80
N ASN A 196 -8.70 24.14 -15.56
CA ASN A 196 -8.08 22.85 -15.86
C ASN A 196 -6.99 22.97 -16.93
N THR A 197 -5.88 22.23 -16.75
CA THR A 197 -4.84 22.05 -17.76
C THR A 197 -4.77 20.59 -18.20
N PHE A 198 -4.29 20.36 -19.42
CA PHE A 198 -4.15 18.99 -19.95
C PHE A 198 -3.12 18.19 -19.14
N GLU A 199 -2.01 18.81 -18.77
CA GLU A 199 -0.94 18.18 -17.99
C GLU A 199 -1.41 17.77 -16.59
N ALA A 200 -2.13 18.65 -15.89
CA ALA A 200 -2.69 18.33 -14.57
C ALA A 200 -3.70 17.19 -14.65
N SER A 201 -4.57 17.22 -15.66
CA SER A 201 -5.58 16.17 -15.89
C SER A 201 -4.91 14.83 -16.21
N LYS A 202 -3.87 14.83 -17.05
CA LYS A 202 -3.07 13.64 -17.34
C LYS A 202 -2.48 13.03 -16.08
N LEU A 203 -1.89 13.85 -15.21
CA LEU A 203 -1.33 13.38 -13.94
C LEU A 203 -2.40 12.83 -12.99
N SER A 204 -3.54 13.52 -12.82
CA SER A 204 -4.57 13.10 -11.87
C SER A 204 -5.35 11.86 -12.34
N HIS A 205 -5.69 11.76 -13.63
CA HIS A 205 -6.36 10.58 -14.18
C HIS A 205 -5.45 9.34 -14.14
N ASN A 206 -4.16 9.50 -14.45
CA ASN A 206 -3.20 8.41 -14.32
C ASN A 206 -3.03 7.99 -12.85
N LEU A 207 -2.98 8.95 -11.91
CA LEU A 207 -2.94 8.66 -10.48
C LEU A 207 -4.15 7.83 -10.04
N VAL A 208 -5.37 8.25 -10.41
CA VAL A 208 -6.60 7.51 -10.06
C VAL A 208 -6.56 6.09 -10.63
N TYR A 209 -6.20 5.94 -11.90
CA TYR A 209 -6.08 4.64 -12.54
C TYR A 209 -5.11 3.71 -11.80
N ILE A 210 -3.89 4.17 -11.55
CA ILE A 210 -2.85 3.32 -10.97
C ILE A 210 -3.13 3.02 -9.50
N VAL A 211 -3.52 4.02 -8.68
CA VAL A 211 -3.79 3.82 -7.25
C VAL A 211 -4.99 2.91 -7.04
N THR A 212 -6.06 3.06 -7.82
CA THR A 212 -7.22 2.15 -7.76
C THR A 212 -6.79 0.70 -7.99
N LYS A 213 -6.01 0.46 -9.05
CA LYS A 213 -5.49 -0.87 -9.38
C LYS A 213 -4.58 -1.43 -8.28
N GLU A 214 -3.69 -0.61 -7.73
CA GLU A 214 -2.78 -1.05 -6.66
C GLU A 214 -3.57 -1.40 -5.38
N ILE A 215 -4.61 -0.64 -5.03
CA ILE A 215 -5.50 -0.95 -3.88
C ILE A 215 -6.24 -2.28 -4.10
N GLU A 216 -6.84 -2.50 -5.27
CA GLU A 216 -7.53 -3.77 -5.59
C GLU A 216 -6.60 -4.98 -5.51
N ASN A 217 -5.33 -4.79 -5.87
CA ASN A 217 -4.27 -5.80 -5.79
C ASN A 217 -3.59 -5.87 -4.40
N MET A 218 -4.02 -5.04 -3.45
CA MET A 218 -3.45 -4.91 -2.10
C MET A 218 -1.95 -4.58 -2.10
N GLN A 219 -1.51 -3.82 -3.10
CA GLN A 219 -0.17 -3.28 -3.22
C GLN A 219 -0.15 -1.84 -2.67
N PHE A 220 -0.41 -1.71 -1.36
CA PHE A 220 -0.59 -0.39 -0.73
C PHE A 220 0.69 0.47 -0.76
N ASN A 221 1.86 -0.17 -0.68
CA ASN A 221 3.14 0.52 -0.69
C ASN A 221 3.45 1.19 -2.03
N THR A 222 3.13 0.53 -3.14
CA THR A 222 3.26 1.09 -4.50
C THR A 222 2.16 2.12 -4.78
N ALA A 223 0.94 1.93 -4.28
CA ALA A 223 -0.10 2.95 -4.33
C ALA A 223 0.37 4.29 -3.71
N ILE A 224 0.96 4.22 -2.51
CA ILE A 224 1.52 5.39 -1.82
C ILE A 224 2.74 5.95 -2.57
N ALA A 225 3.59 5.11 -3.15
CA ALA A 225 4.69 5.56 -4.01
C ALA A 225 4.19 6.38 -5.21
N HIS A 226 3.11 5.96 -5.86
CA HIS A 226 2.49 6.72 -6.96
C HIS A 226 1.90 8.05 -6.51
N LEU A 227 1.33 8.14 -5.29
CA LEU A 227 0.94 9.42 -4.71
C LEU A 227 2.16 10.34 -4.51
N MET A 228 3.29 9.81 -4.05
CA MET A 228 4.55 10.58 -3.92
C MET A 228 5.09 11.07 -5.27
N GLU A 229 5.08 10.19 -6.29
CA GLU A 229 5.47 10.53 -7.67
C GLU A 229 4.55 11.59 -8.27
N PHE A 230 3.25 11.50 -7.99
CA PHE A 230 2.27 12.51 -8.40
C PHE A 230 2.64 13.87 -7.84
N ILE A 231 2.84 14.03 -6.52
CA ILE A 231 3.22 15.33 -5.95
C ILE A 231 4.50 15.84 -6.63
N ASN A 232 5.54 15.00 -6.74
CA ASN A 232 6.82 15.40 -7.34
C ASN A 232 6.67 15.92 -8.79
N SER A 233 5.68 15.42 -9.52
CA SER A 233 5.40 15.83 -10.89
C SER A 233 4.47 17.04 -10.94
N PHE A 234 3.41 17.02 -10.14
CA PHE A 234 2.37 18.04 -10.08
C PHE A 234 2.90 19.37 -9.55
N THR A 235 3.81 19.36 -8.58
CA THR A 235 4.37 20.60 -8.02
C THR A 235 5.15 21.43 -9.04
N LYS A 236 5.61 20.81 -10.14
CA LYS A 236 6.31 21.49 -11.24
C LYS A 236 5.39 22.32 -12.13
N LEU A 237 4.07 22.11 -12.05
CA LEU A 237 3.10 22.86 -12.84
C LEU A 237 3.02 24.33 -12.38
N GLU A 238 2.66 25.20 -13.31
CA GLU A 238 2.41 26.62 -13.03
C GLU A 238 1.10 26.83 -12.27
N LYS A 239 0.08 26.01 -12.59
CA LYS A 239 -1.27 26.05 -12.02
C LYS A 239 -1.61 24.69 -11.41
N TYR A 240 -2.37 24.69 -10.31
CA TYR A 240 -2.88 23.52 -9.62
C TYR A 240 -4.41 23.48 -9.73
N PRO A 241 -4.96 22.87 -10.79
CA PRO A 241 -6.41 22.81 -10.96
C PRO A 241 -7.06 22.07 -9.78
N SER A 242 -8.06 22.69 -9.16
CA SER A 242 -8.73 22.16 -7.97
C SER A 242 -9.37 20.80 -8.23
N GLN A 243 -9.86 20.55 -9.45
CA GLN A 243 -10.39 19.24 -9.84
C GLN A 243 -9.33 18.14 -9.79
N ALA A 244 -8.10 18.40 -10.26
CA ALA A 244 -7.01 17.44 -10.21
C ALA A 244 -6.56 17.17 -8.76
N LEU A 245 -6.56 18.20 -7.91
CA LEU A 245 -6.28 18.06 -6.47
C LEU A 245 -7.35 17.21 -5.76
N LYS A 246 -8.64 17.44 -6.07
CA LYS A 246 -9.77 16.64 -5.56
C LYS A 246 -9.60 15.15 -5.87
N MET A 247 -9.24 14.82 -7.11
CA MET A 247 -8.95 13.44 -7.50
C MET A 247 -7.80 12.83 -6.68
N ALA A 248 -6.72 13.59 -6.47
CA ALA A 248 -5.58 13.13 -5.68
C ALA A 248 -5.94 12.94 -4.19
N ILE A 249 -6.74 13.83 -3.61
CA ILE A 249 -7.25 13.74 -2.24
C ILE A 249 -8.12 12.48 -2.07
N GLN A 250 -9.00 12.18 -3.03
CA GLN A 250 -9.81 10.96 -3.01
C GLN A 250 -8.93 9.69 -3.04
N MET A 251 -7.78 9.72 -3.73
CA MET A 251 -6.82 8.61 -3.74
C MET A 251 -5.96 8.51 -2.48
N LEU A 252 -5.76 9.63 -1.76
CA LEU A 252 -5.07 9.66 -0.47
C LEU A 252 -5.98 9.15 0.68
N TYR A 253 -7.29 9.39 0.58
CA TYR A 253 -8.29 9.13 1.63
C TYR A 253 -8.24 7.73 2.26
N PRO A 254 -8.08 6.61 1.52
CA PRO A 254 -7.98 5.29 2.14
C PRO A 254 -6.82 5.15 3.13
N PHE A 255 -5.73 5.89 2.90
CA PHE A 255 -4.51 5.82 3.70
C PHE A 255 -4.48 6.88 4.81
N ALA A 256 -4.84 8.11 4.48
CA ALA A 256 -4.79 9.28 5.37
C ALA A 256 -6.14 10.03 5.37
N PRO A 257 -7.19 9.46 5.99
CA PRO A 257 -8.55 9.98 5.88
C PRO A 257 -8.75 11.35 6.53
N HIS A 258 -8.04 11.66 7.63
CA HIS A 258 -8.31 12.88 8.40
C HIS A 258 -7.84 14.13 7.65
N ILE A 259 -6.59 14.13 7.19
CA ILE A 259 -6.05 15.21 6.36
C ILE A 259 -6.78 15.29 5.02
N SER A 260 -7.18 14.16 4.44
CA SER A 260 -7.92 14.16 3.18
C SER A 260 -9.28 14.85 3.32
N GLU A 261 -10.02 14.61 4.39
CA GLU A 261 -11.28 15.33 4.68
C GLU A 261 -11.04 16.83 4.88
N GLU A 262 -10.01 17.21 5.63
CA GLU A 262 -9.68 18.62 5.84
C GLU A 262 -9.37 19.35 4.53
N LEU A 263 -8.55 18.73 3.67
CA LEU A 263 -8.19 19.28 2.35
C LEU A 263 -9.38 19.31 1.39
N TRP A 264 -10.28 18.32 1.48
CA TRP A 264 -11.53 18.29 0.72
C TRP A 264 -12.43 19.49 1.06
N ARG A 265 -12.62 19.74 2.37
CA ARG A 265 -13.35 20.91 2.87
C ARG A 265 -12.70 22.23 2.47
N TYR A 266 -11.37 22.29 2.55
CA TYR A 266 -10.61 23.48 2.15
C TYR A 266 -10.84 23.85 0.68
N LEU A 267 -10.96 22.85 -0.21
CA LEU A 267 -11.29 23.05 -1.63
C LEU A 267 -12.78 23.38 -1.89
N GLY A 268 -13.56 23.67 -0.84
CA GLY A 268 -14.93 24.17 -0.91
C GLY A 268 -16.01 23.08 -0.92
N GLU A 269 -15.63 21.82 -0.71
CA GLU A 269 -16.59 20.71 -0.73
C GLU A 269 -17.38 20.61 0.58
N THR A 270 -18.66 20.27 0.48
CA THR A 270 -19.59 20.27 1.64
C THR A 270 -20.02 18.87 2.07
N ASN A 271 -19.79 17.86 1.24
CA ASN A 271 -19.97 16.45 1.57
C ASN A 271 -18.71 15.85 2.23
N THR A 272 -18.86 14.67 2.82
CA THR A 272 -17.73 13.86 3.32
C THR A 272 -17.19 12.96 2.21
N LEU A 273 -15.88 12.76 2.19
CA LEU A 273 -15.23 11.79 1.30
C LEU A 273 -15.74 10.37 1.52
N THR A 274 -16.17 10.03 2.74
CA THR A 274 -16.74 8.72 3.12
C THR A 274 -17.80 8.21 2.15
N PHE A 275 -18.66 9.12 1.65
CA PHE A 275 -19.78 8.78 0.75
C PHE A 275 -19.54 9.24 -0.69
N THR A 276 -18.32 9.64 -1.02
CA THR A 276 -17.96 10.08 -2.37
C THR A 276 -17.44 8.89 -3.17
N SER A 277 -17.86 8.78 -4.44
CA SER A 277 -17.36 7.73 -5.33
C SER A 277 -15.91 7.97 -5.72
N ILE A 278 -15.19 6.91 -6.08
CA ILE A 278 -13.88 7.04 -6.76
C ILE A 278 -14.06 7.89 -8.03
N PRO A 279 -13.13 8.81 -8.37
CA PRO A 279 -13.26 9.64 -9.55
C PRO A 279 -13.38 8.81 -10.84
N GLU A 280 -14.25 9.25 -11.75
CA GLU A 280 -14.31 8.67 -13.08
C GLU A 280 -13.04 8.99 -13.88
N ILE A 281 -12.54 7.98 -14.59
CA ILE A 281 -11.33 8.11 -15.40
C ILE A 281 -11.73 8.40 -16.85
N ASP A 282 -11.31 9.54 -17.38
CA ASP A 282 -11.39 9.83 -18.80
C ASP A 282 -10.16 9.23 -19.51
N LEU A 283 -10.42 8.21 -20.32
CA LEU A 283 -9.39 7.42 -21.02
C LEU A 283 -8.50 8.25 -21.95
N LYS A 284 -8.95 9.43 -22.41
CA LYS A 284 -8.11 10.30 -23.25
C LYS A 284 -6.85 10.78 -22.53
N TYR A 285 -6.90 10.89 -21.20
CA TYR A 285 -5.76 11.30 -20.37
C TYR A 285 -4.81 10.15 -20.03
N LEU A 286 -5.21 8.90 -20.26
CA LEU A 286 -4.34 7.73 -20.10
C LEU A 286 -3.50 7.44 -21.35
N GLN A 287 -3.77 8.13 -22.46
CA GLN A 287 -3.03 7.93 -23.70
C GLN A 287 -1.63 8.57 -23.59
N GLU A 288 -0.61 7.75 -23.81
CA GLU A 288 0.76 8.22 -23.99
C GLU A 288 0.98 8.57 -25.47
N ASP A 289 0.97 9.86 -25.78
CA ASP A 289 1.31 10.36 -27.13
C ASP A 289 2.81 10.21 -27.44
N GLN A 290 3.64 10.03 -26.39
CA GLN A 290 5.08 9.88 -26.47
C GLN A 290 5.57 8.74 -25.58
N LYS A 291 6.58 8.00 -26.05
CA LYS A 291 7.27 6.92 -25.35
C LYS A 291 8.76 7.21 -25.26
N THR A 292 9.39 6.83 -24.15
CA THR A 292 10.84 6.86 -24.01
C THR A 292 11.48 5.68 -24.74
N TYR A 293 12.23 5.99 -25.79
CA TYR A 293 13.04 5.02 -26.52
C TYR A 293 14.46 4.98 -25.98
N VAL A 294 14.91 3.78 -25.65
CA VAL A 294 16.31 3.51 -25.32
C VAL A 294 17.12 3.37 -26.60
N ILE A 295 18.15 4.20 -26.79
CA ILE A 295 19.06 4.10 -27.93
C ILE A 295 20.34 3.40 -27.52
N GLN A 296 20.65 2.31 -28.22
CA GLN A 296 21.83 1.49 -28.00
C GLN A 296 22.73 1.48 -29.24
N VAL A 297 24.03 1.36 -29.02
CA VAL A 297 25.00 1.05 -30.07
C VAL A 297 25.77 -0.19 -29.65
N ASN A 298 25.74 -1.23 -30.49
CA ASN A 298 26.31 -2.56 -30.18
C ASN A 298 25.84 -3.09 -28.80
N GLY A 299 24.55 -2.93 -28.50
CA GLY A 299 23.90 -3.41 -27.27
C GLY A 299 24.19 -2.59 -26.01
N LYS A 300 25.02 -1.52 -26.09
CA LYS A 300 25.27 -0.64 -24.94
C LYS A 300 24.39 0.61 -25.00
N LEU A 301 23.77 0.98 -23.88
CA LEU A 301 22.95 2.20 -23.74
C LEU A 301 23.78 3.46 -24.05
N ARG A 302 23.23 4.36 -24.88
CA ARG A 302 23.86 5.63 -25.29
C ARG A 302 22.96 6.84 -25.10
N ALA A 303 21.65 6.70 -25.24
CA ALA A 303 20.71 7.77 -24.95
C ALA A 303 19.34 7.22 -24.57
N ARG A 304 18.52 8.09 -23.99
CA ARG A 304 17.07 7.92 -23.84
C ARG A 304 16.43 9.14 -24.49
N ILE A 305 15.45 8.93 -25.37
CA ILE A 305 14.76 10.00 -26.07
C ILE A 305 13.25 9.76 -26.04
N ASP A 306 12.48 10.80 -25.75
CA ASP A 306 11.02 10.74 -25.77
C ASP A 306 10.53 11.12 -27.17
N LEU A 307 9.78 10.21 -27.79
CA LEU A 307 9.32 10.34 -29.18
C LEU A 307 7.88 9.85 -29.31
N ALA A 308 7.21 10.22 -30.39
CA ALA A 308 5.86 9.77 -30.68
C ALA A 308 5.75 8.23 -30.61
N LYS A 309 4.63 7.73 -30.07
CA LYS A 309 4.39 6.28 -29.94
C LYS A 309 4.49 5.55 -31.27
N GLU A 310 3.98 6.16 -32.33
CA GLU A 310 3.91 5.60 -33.68
C GLU A 310 5.15 5.89 -34.55
N ILE A 311 6.28 6.28 -33.93
CA ILE A 311 7.49 6.58 -34.70
C ILE A 311 8.02 5.34 -35.43
N THR A 312 8.33 5.51 -36.70
CA THR A 312 8.87 4.44 -37.52
C THR A 312 10.35 4.20 -37.22
N LYS A 313 10.83 3.01 -37.59
CA LYS A 313 12.24 2.62 -37.46
C LYS A 313 13.19 3.62 -38.14
N ASP A 314 12.81 4.17 -39.29
CA ASP A 314 13.67 5.05 -40.07
C ASP A 314 13.72 6.45 -39.47
N GLU A 315 12.58 6.98 -39.01
CA GLU A 315 12.51 8.27 -38.33
C GLU A 315 13.34 8.28 -37.04
N ILE A 316 13.20 7.26 -36.18
CA ILE A 316 13.99 7.18 -34.94
C ILE A 316 15.49 7.01 -35.22
N LEU A 317 15.87 6.32 -36.29
CA LEU A 317 17.27 6.18 -36.70
C LEU A 317 17.86 7.52 -37.14
N GLU A 318 17.11 8.31 -37.92
CA GLU A 318 17.54 9.65 -38.34
C GLU A 318 17.66 10.62 -37.18
N ILE A 319 16.75 10.54 -36.19
CA ILE A 319 16.86 11.31 -34.95
C ILE A 319 18.10 10.86 -34.16
N ALA A 320 18.30 9.55 -33.99
CA ALA A 320 19.43 8.99 -33.25
C ALA A 320 20.79 9.40 -33.84
N LYS A 321 20.91 9.42 -35.17
CA LYS A 321 22.13 9.85 -35.87
C LYS A 321 22.47 11.32 -35.67
N LYS A 322 21.51 12.18 -35.32
CA LYS A 322 21.73 13.61 -35.06
C LYS A 322 22.19 13.90 -33.63
N ILE A 323 22.12 12.92 -32.73
CA ILE A 323 22.49 13.10 -31.32
C ILE A 323 24.01 12.99 -31.18
N PRO A 324 24.71 14.04 -30.69
CA PRO A 324 26.17 14.06 -30.60
C PRO A 324 26.76 12.91 -29.77
N GLN A 325 26.06 12.46 -28.73
CA GLN A 325 26.51 11.35 -27.90
C GLN A 325 26.48 10.00 -28.64
N ILE A 326 25.53 9.80 -29.57
CA ILE A 326 25.41 8.58 -30.35
C ILE A 326 26.40 8.59 -31.53
N GLN A 327 26.57 9.74 -32.20
CA GLN A 327 27.50 9.91 -33.32
C GLN A 327 28.92 9.45 -33.00
N LYS A 328 29.41 9.74 -31.79
CA LYS A 328 30.73 9.30 -31.29
C LYS A 328 30.93 7.78 -31.30
N HIS A 329 29.85 7.02 -31.36
CA HIS A 329 29.85 5.56 -31.39
C HIS A 329 29.48 4.98 -32.76
N LEU A 330 29.16 5.81 -33.74
CA LEU A 330 28.86 5.42 -35.13
C LEU A 330 30.12 5.55 -36.01
N THR A 331 31.23 4.96 -35.57
CA THR A 331 32.55 5.10 -36.24
C THR A 331 32.79 4.11 -37.39
N GLY A 332 31.87 3.17 -37.63
CA GLY A 332 31.96 2.17 -38.68
C GLY A 332 30.60 1.92 -39.33
N ASP A 333 30.57 1.09 -40.38
CA ASP A 333 29.36 0.84 -41.15
C ASP A 333 28.26 0.22 -40.29
N ILE A 334 27.03 0.73 -40.44
CA ILE A 334 25.85 0.17 -39.79
C ILE A 334 25.50 -1.14 -40.51
N ILE A 335 25.67 -2.27 -39.82
CA ILE A 335 25.38 -3.60 -40.38
C ILE A 335 23.91 -3.95 -40.18
N LYS A 336 23.34 -3.57 -39.03
CA LYS A 336 21.99 -3.95 -38.65
C LYS A 336 21.38 -2.94 -37.69
N THR A 337 20.08 -2.72 -37.82
CA THR A 337 19.29 -1.93 -36.88
C THR A 337 18.15 -2.78 -36.35
N ILE A 338 18.09 -2.91 -35.02
CA ILE A 338 17.04 -3.64 -34.30
C ILE A 338 16.15 -2.58 -33.67
N PHE A 339 14.92 -2.49 -34.14
CA PHE A 339 13.92 -1.61 -33.58
C PHE A 339 12.85 -2.44 -32.89
N VAL A 340 12.58 -2.12 -31.63
CA VAL A 340 11.46 -2.66 -30.87
C VAL A 340 10.53 -1.48 -30.61
N PRO A 341 9.34 -1.45 -31.25
CA PRO A 341 8.37 -0.37 -31.07
C PRO A 341 8.12 -0.08 -29.60
N GLU A 342 7.97 1.21 -29.27
CA GLU A 342 7.73 1.73 -27.92
C GLU A 342 8.78 1.36 -26.86
N LYS A 343 9.95 0.83 -27.26
CA LYS A 343 10.98 0.38 -26.31
C LYS A 343 12.39 0.85 -26.65
N LEU A 344 12.94 0.45 -27.80
CA LEU A 344 14.35 0.70 -28.10
C LEU A 344 14.70 0.69 -29.58
N LEU A 345 15.80 1.37 -29.90
CA LEU A 345 16.56 1.21 -31.13
C LEU A 345 18.00 0.79 -30.79
N ASN A 346 18.44 -0.36 -31.29
CA ASN A 346 19.83 -0.79 -31.20
C ASN A 346 20.49 -0.76 -32.58
N ILE A 347 21.54 0.05 -32.70
CA ILE A 347 22.32 0.23 -33.92
C ILE A 347 23.57 -0.64 -33.81
N VAL A 348 23.67 -1.64 -34.69
CA VAL A 348 24.83 -2.54 -34.75
C VAL A 348 25.79 -1.99 -35.80
N VAL A 349 26.97 -1.56 -35.33
CA VAL A 349 28.04 -1.04 -36.18
C VAL A 349 29.18 -2.03 -36.24
N LYS A 350 29.79 -2.18 -37.42
CA LYS A 350 31.01 -2.96 -37.60
C LYS A 350 32.10 -2.32 -36.75
N LYS A 351 32.68 -3.09 -35.82
CA LYS A 351 33.93 -2.67 -35.18
C LYS A 351 35.01 -2.72 -36.26
N ASN A 352 35.65 -1.59 -36.50
CA ASN A 352 36.92 -1.56 -37.22
C ASN A 352 38.02 -2.17 -36.35
#